data_AF-I6B0V6-F1
#
_entry.id   AF-I6B0V6-F1
#
_cell.length_a   1.000
_cell.length_b   1.000
_cell.length_c   1.000
_cell.angle_alpha   90.00
_cell.angle_beta   90.00
_cell.angle_gamma   90.00
#
_symmetry.space_group_name_H-M   'P 1'
#
loop_
_entity.id
_entity.type
_entity.pdbx_description
1 polymer ?
#
loop_
_entity_poly.entity_id
_entity_poly.type
_entity_poly.pdbx_seq_one_letter_code
_entity_poly.pdbx_strand_id
1 'polypeptide(L)'
;MADISFESIYSNEKQAAYGLFLLWSNDFLDGFGIPSASTISLDDAYSFIQNLRTETGFFPANGGYDKASPFKKAANLYVWLHALNPFKDVPTREVFGEKLAKYPHLITTLIGFSIVKACLYGAIISRKDGSTVKLANPIRLSSHFFCDLVDASAGITPASHYKPFSLLFEALAYEANPDASYEKKF
;
A
#
# COMPACT_ATOMS: atom_id res chain seq x y z
N MET A 1 -2.31 6.87 15.53
CA MET A 1 -2.47 6.32 14.18
C MET A 1 -3.30 5.06 14.29
N ALA A 2 -4.47 5.04 13.65
CA ALA A 2 -5.38 3.90 13.65
C ALA A 2 -4.67 2.60 13.19
N ASP A 3 -5.10 1.45 13.74
CA ASP A 3 -4.58 0.15 13.35
C ASP A 3 -5.19 -0.28 12.00
N ILE A 4 -4.37 -0.30 10.95
CA ILE A 4 -4.78 -0.67 9.59
C ILE A 4 -4.15 -2.00 9.20
N SER A 5 -4.96 -2.92 8.69
CA SER A 5 -4.54 -4.25 8.26
C SER A 5 -5.20 -4.59 6.93
N PHE A 6 -4.79 -5.70 6.31
CA PHE A 6 -5.46 -6.17 5.10
C PHE A 6 -6.93 -6.49 5.35
N GLU A 7 -7.26 -7.11 6.48
CA GLU A 7 -8.62 -7.48 6.85
C GLU A 7 -9.52 -6.25 6.97
N SER A 8 -9.03 -5.16 7.55
CA SER A 8 -9.81 -3.95 7.73
C SER A 8 -9.97 -3.13 6.45
N ILE A 9 -8.90 -2.95 5.66
CA ILE A 9 -8.95 -2.14 4.43
C ILE A 9 -9.64 -2.87 3.26
N TYR A 10 -9.58 -4.19 3.22
CA TYR A 10 -10.31 -5.03 2.27
C TYR A 10 -11.62 -5.57 2.87
N SER A 11 -12.18 -4.95 3.90
CA SER A 11 -13.46 -5.40 4.46
C SER A 11 -14.59 -5.35 3.42
N ASN A 12 -15.54 -6.29 3.51
CA ASN A 12 -16.80 -6.21 2.77
C ASN A 12 -17.66 -5.03 3.23
N GLU A 13 -17.46 -4.55 4.45
CA GLU A 13 -18.07 -3.33 4.97
C GLU A 13 -17.35 -2.10 4.41
N LYS A 14 -17.59 -1.81 3.13
CA LYS A 14 -16.84 -0.79 2.38
C LYS A 14 -16.89 0.60 3.03
N GLN A 15 -17.97 0.94 3.74
CA GLN A 15 -18.06 2.20 4.48
C GLN A 15 -17.14 2.24 5.70
N ALA A 16 -17.00 1.12 6.42
CA ALA A 16 -16.07 1.03 7.54
C ALA A 16 -14.61 1.08 7.05
N ALA A 17 -14.29 0.36 5.97
CA ALA A 17 -12.97 0.40 5.33
C ALA A 17 -12.62 1.83 4.84
N TYR A 18 -13.59 2.53 4.26
CA TYR A 18 -13.45 3.92 3.84
C TYR A 18 -13.22 4.87 5.02
N GLY A 19 -14.02 4.77 6.07
CA GLY A 19 -13.82 5.56 7.29
C GLY A 19 -12.45 5.34 7.92
N LEU A 20 -11.99 4.08 7.98
CA LEU A 20 -10.65 3.75 8.47
C LEU A 20 -9.54 4.32 7.59
N PHE A 21 -9.69 4.23 6.26
CA PHE A 21 -8.72 4.81 5.32
C PHE A 21 -8.59 6.32 5.49
N LEU A 22 -9.72 7.04 5.61
CA LEU A 22 -9.72 8.47 5.86
C LEU A 22 -9.08 8.81 7.21
N LEU A 23 -9.47 8.11 8.28
CA LEU A 23 -8.90 8.33 9.61
C LEU A 23 -7.39 8.13 9.61
N TRP A 24 -6.92 7.03 9.02
CA TRP A 24 -5.50 6.74 8.92
C TRP A 24 -4.75 7.80 8.09
N SER A 25 -5.32 8.20 6.96
CA SER A 25 -4.71 9.21 6.07
C SER A 25 -4.67 10.59 6.72
N ASN A 26 -5.72 10.96 7.47
CA ASN A 26 -5.76 12.20 8.24
C ASN A 26 -4.69 12.19 9.34
N ASP A 27 -4.63 11.15 10.18
CA ASP A 27 -3.60 11.00 11.21
C ASP A 27 -2.19 11.10 10.62
N PHE A 28 -1.98 10.52 9.43
CA PHE A 28 -0.69 10.57 8.73
C PHE A 28 -0.36 11.98 8.27
N LEU A 29 -1.28 12.67 7.58
CA LEU A 29 -1.08 14.03 7.08
C LEU A 29 -0.92 15.06 8.22
N ASP A 30 -1.69 14.93 9.28
CA ASP A 30 -1.61 15.77 10.48
C ASP A 30 -0.22 15.64 11.14
N GLY A 31 0.39 14.44 11.10
CA GLY A 31 1.77 14.22 11.54
C GLY A 31 2.82 15.04 10.79
N PHE A 32 2.49 15.53 9.60
CA PHE A 32 3.31 16.44 8.79
C PHE A 32 2.78 17.89 8.78
N GLY A 33 1.73 18.19 9.55
CA GLY A 33 1.07 19.50 9.57
C GLY A 33 0.33 19.83 8.27
N ILE A 34 -0.08 18.82 7.49
CA ILE A 34 -0.80 19.00 6.23
C ILE A 34 -2.32 18.94 6.50
N PRO A 35 -3.10 19.99 6.16
CA PRO A 35 -4.55 19.98 6.36
C PRO A 35 -5.23 18.93 5.46
N SER A 36 -5.85 17.91 6.06
CA SER A 36 -6.48 16.81 5.29
C SER A 36 -7.71 17.23 4.47
N ALA A 37 -8.53 18.15 4.98
CA ALA A 37 -9.81 18.53 4.37
C ALA A 37 -9.71 19.10 2.95
N SER A 38 -8.60 19.75 2.61
CA SER A 38 -8.34 20.29 1.26
C SER A 38 -7.50 19.36 0.39
N THR A 39 -6.99 18.27 0.98
CA THR A 39 -5.90 17.48 0.37
C THR A 39 -6.38 16.10 -0.05
N ILE A 40 -7.47 15.59 0.54
CA ILE A 40 -8.03 14.29 0.19
C ILE A 40 -9.32 14.48 -0.62
N SER A 41 -9.32 14.00 -1.86
CA SER A 41 -10.54 13.85 -2.67
C SER A 41 -11.35 12.67 -2.13
N LEU A 42 -12.50 12.98 -1.51
CA LEU A 42 -13.41 11.99 -0.94
C LEU A 42 -13.94 11.00 -1.99
N ASP A 43 -14.25 11.48 -3.19
CA ASP A 43 -14.75 10.64 -4.28
C ASP A 43 -13.70 9.63 -4.78
N ASP A 44 -12.46 10.09 -4.97
CA ASP A 44 -11.36 9.21 -5.38
C ASP A 44 -10.97 8.24 -4.26
N ALA A 45 -11.02 8.68 -3.00
CA ALA A 45 -10.77 7.84 -1.83
C ALA A 45 -11.84 6.75 -1.69
N TYR A 46 -13.12 7.09 -1.88
CA TYR A 46 -14.19 6.11 -1.87
C TYR A 46 -14.08 5.15 -3.06
N SER A 47 -13.80 5.67 -4.26
CA SER A 47 -13.55 4.87 -5.46
C SER A 47 -12.40 3.89 -5.25
N PHE A 48 -11.34 4.30 -4.56
CA PHE A 48 -10.20 3.44 -4.20
C PHE A 48 -10.66 2.23 -3.39
N ILE A 49 -11.42 2.45 -2.32
CA ILE A 49 -11.96 1.37 -1.49
C ILE A 49 -12.90 0.46 -2.29
N GLN A 50 -13.72 1.03 -3.17
CA GLN A 50 -14.61 0.23 -4.03
C GLN A 50 -13.82 -0.71 -4.95
N ASN A 51 -12.70 -0.25 -5.52
CA ASN A 51 -11.86 -0.97 -6.47
C ASN A 51 -10.92 -2.02 -5.83
N LEU A 52 -10.66 -1.95 -4.52
CA LEU A 52 -9.82 -2.97 -3.86
C LEU A 52 -10.39 -4.39 -3.99
N ARG A 53 -11.72 -4.52 -3.99
CA ARG A 53 -12.44 -5.80 -4.09
C ARG A 53 -13.37 -5.91 -5.30
N THR A 54 -13.25 -5.06 -6.33
CA THR A 54 -14.26 -4.98 -7.41
C THR A 54 -14.69 -6.35 -7.95
N GLU A 55 -16.01 -6.54 -7.96
CA GLU A 55 -16.74 -7.77 -8.23
C GLU A 55 -16.72 -8.21 -9.70
N THR A 56 -15.82 -7.68 -10.54
CA THR A 56 -15.65 -8.12 -11.95
C THR A 56 -14.99 -9.51 -12.05
N GLY A 57 -15.09 -10.34 -11.01
CA GLY A 57 -14.79 -11.76 -11.02
C GLY A 57 -13.36 -12.16 -10.64
N PHE A 58 -12.38 -11.25 -10.66
CA PHE A 58 -11.00 -11.60 -10.34
C PHE A 58 -10.24 -10.43 -9.70
N PHE A 59 -10.07 -10.45 -8.37
CA PHE A 59 -8.84 -9.90 -7.78
C PHE A 59 -7.66 -10.49 -8.58
N PRO A 60 -6.55 -9.77 -8.83
CA PRO A 60 -5.47 -10.24 -9.69
C PRO A 60 -4.63 -11.40 -9.09
N ALA A 61 -5.28 -12.32 -8.38
CA ALA A 61 -4.78 -13.58 -7.87
C ALA A 61 -5.84 -14.67 -8.06
N ASN A 62 -5.38 -15.85 -8.46
CA ASN A 62 -6.24 -17.04 -8.54
C ASN A 62 -6.90 -17.30 -7.19
N GLY A 63 -8.23 -17.43 -7.18
CA GLY A 63 -8.99 -17.67 -5.96
C GLY A 63 -9.35 -16.42 -5.15
N GLY A 64 -9.13 -15.23 -5.70
CA GLY A 64 -9.59 -13.97 -5.11
C GLY A 64 -8.69 -13.45 -3.98
N TYR A 65 -9.16 -12.41 -3.31
CA TYR A 65 -8.46 -11.79 -2.17
C TYR A 65 -8.22 -12.79 -1.03
N ASP A 66 -9.19 -13.64 -0.70
CA ASP A 66 -9.09 -14.52 0.48
C ASP A 66 -7.97 -15.56 0.34
N LYS A 67 -7.61 -15.92 -0.90
CA LYS A 67 -6.51 -16.83 -1.23
C LYS A 67 -5.24 -16.11 -1.71
N ALA A 68 -5.27 -14.79 -1.83
CA ALA A 68 -4.12 -14.01 -2.25
C ALA A 68 -3.06 -13.97 -1.14
N SER A 69 -1.78 -14.06 -1.52
CA SER A 69 -0.68 -13.82 -0.59
C SER A 69 -0.71 -12.36 -0.08
N PRO A 70 -0.15 -12.09 1.11
CA PRO A 70 -0.03 -10.73 1.64
C PRO A 70 0.63 -9.76 0.64
N PHE A 71 1.60 -10.22 -0.15
CA PHE A 71 2.30 -9.39 -1.14
C PHE A 71 1.42 -8.97 -2.31
N LYS A 72 0.54 -9.87 -2.75
CA LYS A 72 -0.46 -9.57 -3.78
C LYS A 72 -1.50 -8.56 -3.27
N LYS A 73 -1.93 -8.72 -2.01
CA LYS A 73 -2.79 -7.73 -1.34
C LYS A 73 -2.10 -6.37 -1.25
N ALA A 74 -0.85 -6.32 -0.78
CA ALA A 74 -0.05 -5.09 -0.75
C ALA A 74 0.06 -4.42 -2.12
N ALA A 75 0.38 -5.21 -3.16
CA ALA A 75 0.52 -4.71 -4.52
C ALA A 75 -0.78 -4.13 -5.06
N ASN A 76 -1.89 -4.86 -4.94
CA ASN A 76 -3.19 -4.38 -5.41
C ASN A 76 -3.60 -3.09 -4.70
N LEU A 77 -3.39 -3.00 -3.38
CA LEU A 77 -3.64 -1.79 -2.62
C LEU A 77 -2.82 -0.61 -3.16
N TYR A 78 -1.51 -0.82 -3.25
CA TYR A 78 -0.58 0.22 -3.66
C TYR A 78 -0.87 0.75 -5.06
N VAL A 79 -1.12 -0.14 -6.03
CA VAL A 79 -1.36 0.27 -7.42
C VAL A 79 -2.70 0.94 -7.63
N TRP A 80 -3.76 0.52 -6.94
CA TRP A 80 -5.06 1.19 -7.03
C TRP A 80 -5.03 2.58 -6.37
N LEU A 81 -4.30 2.71 -5.25
CA LEU A 81 -4.14 4.00 -4.60
C LEU A 81 -3.41 5.00 -5.53
N HIS A 82 -2.38 4.54 -6.25
CA HIS A 82 -1.68 5.38 -7.22
C HIS A 82 -2.52 5.69 -8.45
N ALA A 83 -3.29 4.72 -8.95
CA ALA A 83 -4.13 4.91 -10.12
C ALA A 83 -5.23 5.98 -9.92
N LEU A 84 -5.79 6.05 -8.72
CA LEU A 84 -6.86 7.00 -8.37
C LEU A 84 -6.32 8.27 -7.73
N ASN A 85 -5.18 8.18 -7.04
CA ASN A 85 -4.45 9.30 -6.46
C ASN A 85 -5.35 10.28 -5.67
N PRO A 86 -5.96 9.85 -4.54
CA PRO A 86 -6.91 10.69 -3.82
C PRO A 86 -6.25 11.90 -3.14
N PHE A 87 -4.92 11.96 -3.06
CA PHE A 87 -4.18 13.05 -2.43
C PHE A 87 -3.84 14.14 -3.45
N LYS A 88 -4.65 15.20 -3.50
CA LYS A 88 -4.54 16.34 -4.42
C LYS A 88 -4.01 17.57 -3.69
N ASP A 89 -3.37 18.47 -4.42
CA ASP A 89 -3.02 19.83 -3.97
C ASP A 89 -2.23 19.91 -2.64
N VAL A 90 -1.38 18.91 -2.39
CA VAL A 90 -0.56 18.87 -1.17
C VAL A 90 0.57 19.91 -1.29
N PRO A 91 0.80 20.78 -0.28
CA PRO A 91 1.90 21.76 -0.28
C PRO A 91 3.26 21.08 -0.04
N THR A 92 3.68 20.25 -1.00
CA THR A 92 4.85 19.38 -0.86
C THR A 92 6.14 20.17 -0.72
N ARG A 93 6.24 21.35 -1.33
CA ARG A 93 7.44 22.20 -1.27
C ARG A 93 7.61 22.83 0.11
N GLU A 94 6.52 23.29 0.69
CA GLU A 94 6.49 23.93 2.01
C GLU A 94 6.82 22.91 3.11
N VAL A 95 6.34 21.67 2.96
CA VAL A 95 6.48 20.63 3.98
C VAL A 95 7.76 19.80 3.82
N PHE A 96 8.14 19.45 2.59
CA PHE A 96 9.25 18.52 2.31
C PHE A 96 10.46 19.18 1.61
N GLY A 97 10.36 20.46 1.26
CA GLY A 97 11.39 21.20 0.55
C GLY A 97 11.46 20.90 -0.95
N GLU A 98 12.24 21.70 -1.68
CA GLU A 98 12.32 21.66 -3.15
C GLU A 98 12.77 20.31 -3.71
N LYS A 99 13.70 19.65 -3.02
CA LYS A 99 14.29 18.38 -3.48
C LYS A 99 13.25 17.27 -3.59
N LEU A 100 12.26 17.25 -2.70
CA LEU A 100 11.21 16.23 -2.66
C LEU A 100 9.95 16.68 -3.42
N ALA A 101 9.67 17.98 -3.45
CA ALA A 101 8.51 18.53 -4.17
C ALA A 101 8.54 18.30 -5.68
N LYS A 102 9.72 18.03 -6.26
CA LYS A 102 9.84 17.67 -7.69
C LYS A 102 9.19 16.33 -8.04
N TYR A 103 8.91 15.48 -7.06
CA TYR A 103 8.41 14.13 -7.29
C TYR A 103 6.87 14.12 -7.37
N PRO A 104 6.28 13.88 -8.55
CA PRO A 104 4.84 13.70 -8.66
C PRO A 104 4.42 12.48 -7.83
N HIS A 105 3.28 12.55 -7.15
CA HIS A 105 2.76 11.46 -6.30
C HIS A 105 3.54 11.14 -5.02
N LEU A 106 4.48 11.99 -4.58
CA LEU A 106 5.22 11.81 -3.32
C LEU A 106 4.33 11.40 -2.14
N ILE A 107 3.21 12.09 -1.96
CA ILE A 107 2.30 11.88 -0.83
C ILE A 107 1.56 10.56 -0.94
N THR A 108 1.09 10.23 -2.14
CA THR A 108 0.44 8.95 -2.44
C THR A 108 1.40 7.78 -2.24
N THR A 109 2.67 7.95 -2.60
CA THR A 109 3.72 6.97 -2.32
C THR A 109 4.01 6.86 -0.82
N LEU A 110 4.15 7.96 -0.10
CA LEU A 110 4.37 7.98 1.36
C LEU A 110 3.25 7.26 2.11
N ILE A 111 2.00 7.65 1.84
CA ILE A 111 0.81 7.06 2.46
C ILE A 111 0.67 5.61 2.03
N GLY A 112 0.69 5.33 0.73
CA GLY A 112 0.53 3.97 0.21
C GLY A 112 1.57 3.00 0.74
N PHE A 113 2.83 3.41 0.78
CA PHE A 113 3.91 2.56 1.30
C PHE A 113 3.80 2.38 2.82
N SER A 114 3.39 3.41 3.55
CA SER A 114 3.18 3.33 5.00
C SER A 114 2.01 2.40 5.35
N ILE A 115 0.90 2.44 4.61
CA ILE A 115 -0.22 1.48 4.74
C ILE A 115 0.27 0.07 4.41
N VAL A 116 0.98 -0.12 3.29
CA VAL A 116 1.55 -1.44 2.92
C VAL A 116 2.44 -1.99 4.03
N LYS A 117 3.29 -1.16 4.62
CA LYS A 117 4.14 -1.53 5.75
C LYS A 117 3.33 -1.97 6.97
N ALA A 118 2.31 -1.21 7.33
CA ALA A 118 1.42 -1.54 8.44
C ALA A 118 0.71 -2.88 8.19
N CYS A 119 0.13 -3.06 7.00
CA CYS A 119 -0.59 -4.29 6.65
C CYS A 119 0.32 -5.53 6.53
N LEU A 120 1.55 -5.39 6.02
CA LEU A 120 2.50 -6.50 5.92
C LEU A 120 3.09 -6.87 7.29
N TYR A 121 3.25 -5.89 8.19
CA TYR A 121 3.71 -6.16 9.53
C TYR A 121 2.66 -6.99 10.30
N GLY A 122 3.04 -8.20 10.69
CA GLY A 122 2.15 -9.15 11.35
C GLY A 122 1.29 -10.00 10.41
N ALA A 123 1.36 -9.80 9.09
CA ALA A 123 0.66 -10.63 8.13
C ALA A 123 1.14 -12.09 8.17
N ILE A 124 0.22 -13.01 7.88
CA ILE A 124 0.48 -14.45 7.89
C ILE A 124 0.63 -14.96 6.45
N ILE A 125 1.71 -15.71 6.21
CA ILE A 125 1.96 -16.43 4.96
C ILE A 125 1.60 -17.89 5.19
N SER A 126 0.67 -18.41 4.41
CA SER A 126 0.35 -19.84 4.38
C SER A 126 1.21 -20.56 3.34
N ARG A 127 1.92 -21.60 3.77
CA ARG A 127 2.77 -22.44 2.91
C ARG A 127 1.98 -23.64 2.37
N LYS A 128 2.51 -24.27 1.31
CA LYS A 128 1.87 -25.41 0.65
C LYS A 128 1.78 -26.65 1.53
N ASP A 129 2.66 -26.78 2.51
CA ASP A 129 2.68 -27.86 3.51
C ASP A 129 1.68 -27.63 4.67
N GLY A 130 0.89 -26.54 4.61
CA GLY A 130 -0.06 -26.17 5.66
C GLY A 130 0.55 -25.39 6.81
N SER A 131 1.88 -25.22 6.85
CA SER A 131 2.53 -24.38 7.86
C SER A 131 2.26 -22.90 7.59
N THR A 132 2.36 -22.09 8.64
CA THR A 132 2.22 -20.64 8.55
C THR A 132 3.44 -19.94 9.09
N VAL A 133 3.77 -18.78 8.51
CA VAL A 133 4.84 -17.92 9.00
C VAL A 133 4.32 -16.50 9.11
N LYS A 134 4.62 -15.84 10.23
CA LYS A 134 4.26 -14.44 10.47
C LYS A 134 5.41 -13.52 10.05
N LEU A 135 5.08 -12.44 9.35
CA LEU A 135 6.02 -11.35 9.06
C LEU A 135 6.20 -10.49 10.32
N ALA A 136 7.17 -10.84 11.16
CA ALA A 136 7.38 -10.25 12.49
C ALA A 136 8.26 -8.99 12.48
N ASN A 137 8.93 -8.67 11.37
CA ASN A 137 9.78 -7.49 11.24
C ASN A 137 9.22 -6.53 10.17
N PRO A 138 9.14 -5.22 10.46
CA PRO A 138 8.66 -4.24 9.50
C PRO A 138 9.71 -3.94 8.43
N ILE A 139 9.25 -3.65 7.21
CA ILE A 139 10.11 -3.24 6.10
C ILE A 139 10.75 -1.87 6.41
N ARG A 140 12.05 -1.75 6.14
CA ARG A 140 12.80 -0.50 6.22
C ARG A 140 13.47 -0.22 4.87
N LEU A 141 13.38 1.02 4.40
CA LEU A 141 14.00 1.45 3.14
C LEU A 141 15.02 2.54 3.43
N SER A 142 16.07 2.60 2.62
CA SER A 142 16.93 3.77 2.58
C SER A 142 16.20 4.96 1.96
N SER A 143 16.61 6.18 2.30
CA SER A 143 16.05 7.39 1.69
C SER A 143 16.24 7.43 0.18
N HIS A 144 17.36 6.89 -0.33
CA HIS A 144 17.64 6.83 -1.77
C HIS A 144 16.65 5.91 -2.47
N PHE A 145 16.49 4.67 -2.00
CA PHE A 145 15.53 3.73 -2.56
C PHE A 145 14.12 4.30 -2.52
N PHE A 146 13.74 4.96 -1.43
CA PHE A 146 12.41 5.54 -1.33
C PHE A 146 12.18 6.66 -2.35
N CYS A 147 13.16 7.52 -2.63
CA CYS A 147 13.04 8.53 -3.68
C CYS A 147 12.84 7.87 -5.06
N ASP A 148 13.66 6.85 -5.37
CA ASP A 148 13.56 6.12 -6.64
C ASP A 148 12.21 5.38 -6.76
N LEU A 149 11.66 4.90 -5.64
CA LEU A 149 10.33 4.32 -5.58
C LEU A 149 9.24 5.36 -5.90
N VAL A 150 9.35 6.59 -5.41
CA VAL A 150 8.39 7.66 -5.77
C VAL A 150 8.44 7.93 -7.27
N ASP A 151 9.64 8.07 -7.84
CA ASP A 151 9.82 8.23 -9.29
C ASP A 151 9.22 7.07 -10.09
N ALA A 152 9.53 5.83 -9.68
CA ALA A 152 9.03 4.62 -10.32
C ALA A 152 7.50 4.45 -10.16
N SER A 153 6.91 5.11 -9.17
CA SER A 153 5.47 5.10 -8.94
C SER A 153 4.68 6.09 -9.78
N ALA A 154 5.37 6.98 -10.51
CA ALA A 154 4.74 7.87 -11.47
C ALA A 154 4.13 7.05 -12.63
N GLY A 155 2.82 7.21 -12.87
CA GLY A 155 2.14 6.52 -13.98
C GLY A 155 1.83 5.04 -13.74
N ILE A 156 1.86 4.57 -12.48
CA ILE A 156 1.38 3.24 -12.13
C ILE A 156 -0.05 3.03 -12.63
N THR A 157 -0.27 1.85 -13.18
CA THR A 157 -1.60 1.33 -13.52
C THR A 157 -1.76 -0.09 -12.94
N PRO A 158 -2.95 -0.47 -12.45
CA PRO A 158 -3.16 -1.79 -11.86
C PRO A 158 -2.85 -2.93 -12.84
N ALA A 159 -3.20 -2.74 -14.12
CA ALA A 159 -3.00 -3.74 -15.17
C ALA A 159 -1.52 -4.09 -15.41
N SER A 160 -0.65 -3.09 -15.45
CA SER A 160 0.77 -3.31 -15.80
C SER A 160 1.67 -3.49 -14.59
N HIS A 161 1.34 -2.86 -13.46
CA HIS A 161 2.28 -2.71 -12.35
C HIS A 161 1.98 -3.62 -11.15
N TYR A 162 0.80 -4.24 -11.09
CA TYR A 162 0.46 -5.14 -10.00
C TYR A 162 1.49 -6.26 -9.80
N LYS A 163 1.93 -6.94 -10.88
CA LYS A 163 2.87 -8.07 -10.77
C LYS A 163 4.27 -7.61 -10.31
N PRO A 164 4.91 -6.58 -10.91
CA PRO A 164 6.16 -6.05 -10.41
C PRO A 164 6.11 -5.65 -8.93
N PHE A 165 5.07 -4.92 -8.51
CA PHE A 165 4.95 -4.51 -7.11
C PHE A 165 4.69 -5.68 -6.16
N SER A 166 4.01 -6.73 -6.61
CA SER A 166 3.85 -7.96 -5.81
C SER A 166 5.21 -8.61 -5.54
N LEU A 167 6.10 -8.68 -6.54
CA LEU A 167 7.44 -9.24 -6.37
C LEU A 167 8.32 -8.33 -5.52
N LEU A 168 8.22 -7.00 -5.72
CA LEU A 168 8.95 -6.03 -4.92
C LEU A 168 8.60 -6.15 -3.43
N PHE A 169 7.30 -6.15 -3.10
CA PHE A 169 6.88 -6.25 -1.70
C PHE A 169 7.20 -7.61 -1.09
N GLU A 170 7.17 -8.69 -1.88
CA GLU A 170 7.67 -10.00 -1.44
C GLU A 170 9.16 -9.96 -1.10
N ALA A 171 9.99 -9.42 -2.00
CA ALA A 171 11.43 -9.32 -1.79
C ALA A 171 11.77 -8.47 -0.54
N LEU A 172 11.15 -7.29 -0.40
CA LEU A 172 11.35 -6.41 0.75
C LEU A 172 10.89 -7.05 2.06
N ALA A 173 9.78 -7.78 2.05
CA ALA A 173 9.28 -8.48 3.24
C ALA A 173 10.22 -9.62 3.65
N TYR A 174 10.74 -10.39 2.70
CA TYR A 174 11.71 -11.47 2.98
C TYR A 174 13.07 -10.93 3.40
N GLU A 175 13.52 -9.80 2.88
CA GLU A 175 14.74 -9.14 3.38
C GLU A 175 14.60 -8.79 4.87
N ALA A 176 13.44 -8.24 5.27
CA ALA A 176 13.15 -7.96 6.67
C ALA A 176 12.88 -9.25 7.50
N ASN A 177 12.41 -10.33 6.86
CA ASN A 177 12.01 -11.58 7.51
C ASN A 177 12.64 -12.80 6.81
N PRO A 178 13.96 -13.04 6.97
CA PRO A 178 14.66 -14.10 6.24
C PRO A 178 14.06 -15.49 6.43
N ASP A 179 13.57 -15.80 7.64
CA ASP A 179 12.96 -17.10 7.98
C ASP A 179 11.62 -17.36 7.26
N ALA A 180 10.97 -16.29 6.79
CA ALA A 180 9.76 -16.39 6.00
C ALA A 180 10.03 -16.75 4.54
N SER A 181 11.24 -16.50 4.04
CA SER A 181 11.61 -16.70 2.64
C SER A 181 11.52 -18.16 2.21
N TYR A 182 11.17 -18.36 0.94
CA TYR A 182 11.24 -19.69 0.32
C TYR A 182 12.69 -20.08 0.02
N GLU A 183 12.94 -21.38 -0.08
CA GLU A 183 14.24 -21.93 -0.48
C GLU A 183 14.68 -21.37 -1.84
N LYS A 184 15.89 -20.81 -1.90
CA LYS A 184 16.48 -20.26 -3.13
C LYS A 184 17.04 -21.40 -3.98
N LYS A 185 16.43 -21.67 -5.14
CA LYS A 185 16.77 -22.81 -6.02
C LYS A 185 17.30 -22.42 -7.41
N PHE A 186 17.46 -21.14 -7.68
CA PHE A 186 17.87 -20.59 -8.97
C PHE A 186 18.93 -19.53 -8.76
#